data_AF-A0A7C0YHJ2-F1
#
_entry.id   AF-A0A7C0YHJ2-F1
#
_cell.length_a   1.000
_cell.length_b   1.000
_cell.length_c   1.000
_cell.angle_alpha   90.00
_cell.angle_beta   90.00
_cell.angle_gamma   90.00
#
_symmetry.space_group_name_H-M   'P 1'
#
loop_
_entity.id
_entity.type
_entity.pdbx_description
1 polymer ?
#
loop_
_entity_poly.entity_id
_entity_poly.type
_entity_poly.pdbx_seq_one_letter_code
_entity_poly.pdbx_strand_id
1 'polypeptide(L)'
;MGHDEDKMDFPVHSCPGKVEIPTRKEQEALAELGKIKDQVRQKKAILERLRSSPDMREDENIAEIEAELGRLKEQWAVWDKRREDAAKERMVLLSQEQPDP
;
A
#
# COMPACT_ATOMS: atom_id res chain seq x y z
N MET A 1 1.69 -30.73 6.88
CA MET A 1 1.79 -29.55 7.77
C MET A 1 1.24 -28.39 6.99
N GLY A 2 0.03 -27.93 7.32
CA GLY A 2 -0.56 -26.75 6.70
C GLY A 2 -0.14 -25.50 7.47
N HIS A 3 0.38 -24.51 6.76
CA HIS A 3 0.31 -23.13 7.21
C HIS A 3 -0.77 -22.46 6.37
N ASP A 4 -2.01 -22.54 6.85
CA ASP A 4 -3.02 -21.58 6.47
C ASP A 4 -2.60 -20.25 7.10
N GLU A 5 -2.02 -19.38 6.27
CA GLU A 5 -1.69 -18.03 6.69
C GLU A 5 -3.00 -17.29 6.94
N ASP A 6 -3.25 -16.92 8.21
CA ASP A 6 -4.38 -16.09 8.63
C ASP A 6 -4.43 -14.79 7.83
N LYS A 7 -5.19 -14.82 6.73
CA LYS A 7 -5.76 -13.63 6.13
C LYS A 7 -6.64 -13.01 7.19
N MET A 8 -6.11 -11.98 7.85
CA MET A 8 -6.90 -11.03 8.64
C MET A 8 -7.96 -10.42 7.72
N ASP A 9 -9.11 -11.10 7.67
CA ASP A 9 -10.31 -10.66 6.97
C ASP A 9 -10.87 -9.48 7.78
N PHE A 10 -10.40 -8.28 7.45
CA PHE A 10 -10.93 -7.05 8.01
C PHE A 10 -12.44 -7.05 7.75
N PRO A 11 -13.30 -6.86 8.78
CA PRO A 11 -14.74 -6.98 8.59
C PRO A 11 -15.24 -5.98 7.54
N VAL A 12 -15.45 -6.46 6.32
CA VAL A 12 -16.11 -5.68 5.27
C VAL A 12 -17.56 -5.58 5.69
N HIS A 13 -17.89 -4.49 6.39
CA HIS A 13 -19.24 -4.19 6.85
C HIS A 13 -20.14 -3.79 5.67
N SER A 14 -20.34 -4.73 4.75
CA SER A 14 -21.48 -4.73 3.84
C SER A 14 -22.75 -4.81 4.67
N CYS A 15 -23.73 -4.01 4.29
CA CYS A 15 -25.03 -3.94 4.92
C CYS A 15 -26.03 -3.55 3.81
N PRO A 16 -27.31 -3.93 3.88
CA PRO A 16 -28.08 -4.13 2.64
C PRO A 16 -28.35 -2.84 1.85
N GLY A 17 -28.07 -2.87 0.53
CA GLY A 17 -28.21 -1.75 -0.41
C GLY A 17 -26.92 -1.00 -0.75
N LYS A 18 -25.79 -1.32 -0.09
CA LYS A 18 -24.73 -0.33 0.14
C LYS A 18 -23.44 -0.58 -0.62
N VAL A 19 -22.74 0.51 -0.90
CA VAL A 19 -21.38 0.55 -1.43
C VAL A 19 -20.42 -0.22 -0.51
N GLU A 20 -19.56 -1.07 -1.08
CA GLU A 20 -18.52 -1.78 -0.32
C GLU A 20 -17.55 -0.80 0.36
N ILE A 21 -17.20 -1.06 1.63
CA ILE A 21 -16.30 -0.22 2.43
C ILE A 21 -15.20 -1.10 3.05
N PRO A 22 -13.91 -0.92 2.67
CA PRO A 22 -13.41 -0.06 1.59
C PRO A 22 -13.91 -0.54 0.22
N THR A 23 -14.07 0.39 -0.73
CA THR A 23 -14.44 0.04 -2.12
C THR A 23 -13.37 -0.82 -2.77
N ARG A 24 -13.72 -1.59 -3.81
CA ARG A 24 -12.75 -2.35 -4.60
C ARG A 24 -11.55 -1.52 -5.09
N LYS A 25 -11.76 -0.24 -5.44
CA LYS A 25 -10.67 0.70 -5.82
C LYS A 25 -9.74 1.02 -4.64
N GLU A 26 -10.29 1.23 -3.45
CA GLU A 26 -9.49 1.44 -2.23
C GLU A 26 -8.75 0.17 -1.81
N GLN A 27 -9.37 -1.00 -1.93
CA GLN A 27 -8.73 -2.29 -1.65
C GLN A 27 -7.53 -2.54 -2.57
N GLU A 28 -7.67 -2.27 -3.88
CA GLU A 28 -6.58 -2.33 -4.85
C GLU A 28 -5.43 -1.39 -4.46
N ALA A 29 -5.73 -0.12 -4.18
CA ALA A 29 -4.72 0.86 -3.78
C ALA A 29 -4.02 0.48 -2.46
N LEU A 30 -4.76 -0.05 -1.47
CA LEU A 30 -4.20 -0.55 -0.21
C LEU A 30 -3.29 -1.77 -0.42
N ALA A 31 -3.65 -2.68 -1.32
CA ALA A 31 -2.83 -3.85 -1.64
C ALA A 31 -1.48 -3.46 -2.28
N GLU A 32 -1.49 -2.50 -3.21
CA GLU A 32 -0.26 -1.99 -3.84
C GLU A 32 0.60 -1.16 -2.86
N LEU A 33 -0.01 -0.33 -2.01
CA LEU A 33 0.70 0.35 -0.92
C LEU A 33 1.34 -0.66 0.05
N GLY A 34 0.69 -1.79 0.32
CA GLY A 34 1.25 -2.91 1.08
C GLY A 34 2.53 -3.47 0.44
N LYS A 35 2.47 -3.83 -0.85
CA LYS A 35 3.64 -4.32 -1.61
C LYS A 35 4.81 -3.33 -1.59
N ILE A 36 4.54 -2.05 -1.83
CA ILE A 36 5.56 -0.98 -1.81
C ILE A 36 6.17 -0.85 -0.41
N LYS A 37 5.36 -0.91 0.65
CA LYS A 37 5.84 -0.85 2.05
C LYS A 37 6.82 -1.98 2.37
N ASP A 38 6.54 -3.19 1.92
CA ASP A 38 7.41 -4.34 2.18
C ASP A 38 8.68 -4.32 1.33
N GLN A 39 8.62 -3.85 0.07
CA GLN A 39 9.81 -3.58 -0.74
C GLN A 39 10.71 -2.49 -0.11
N VAL A 40 10.12 -1.40 0.42
CA VAL A 40 10.85 -0.36 1.15
C VAL A 40 11.51 -0.91 2.42
N ARG A 41 10.81 -1.78 3.18
CA ARG A 41 11.37 -2.44 4.37
C ARG A 41 12.58 -3.31 4.02
N GLN A 42 12.45 -4.17 3.00
CA GLN A 42 13.53 -5.04 2.55
C GLN A 42 14.75 -4.22 2.10
N LYS A 43 14.55 -3.20 1.26
CA LYS A 43 15.62 -2.33 0.77
C LYS A 43 16.31 -1.55 1.88
N LYS A 44 15.57 -1.03 2.86
CA LYS A 44 16.16 -0.37 4.05
C LYS A 44 17.00 -1.34 4.90
N ALA A 45 16.55 -2.57 5.09
CA ALA A 45 17.31 -3.59 5.83
C ALA A 45 18.60 -4.00 5.09
N ILE A 46 18.60 -4.02 3.74
CA ILE A 46 19.84 -4.25 2.95
C ILE A 46 20.77 -3.04 3.08
N LEU A 47 20.25 -1.81 2.94
CA LEU A 47 21.01 -0.57 3.06
C LEU A 47 21.68 -0.42 4.44
N GLU A 48 20.98 -0.80 5.51
CA GLU A 48 21.51 -0.83 6.88
C GLU A 48 22.69 -1.81 7.02
N ARG A 49 22.60 -3.00 6.41
CA ARG A 49 23.69 -3.99 6.41
C ARG A 49 24.92 -3.50 5.65
N LEU A 50 24.75 -2.98 4.43
CA LEU A 50 25.87 -2.44 3.64
C LEU A 50 26.59 -1.30 4.38
N ARG A 51 25.82 -0.33 4.89
CA ARG A 51 26.38 0.77 5.70
C ARG A 51 27.09 0.35 6.99
N SER A 52 26.93 -0.91 7.43
CA SER A 52 27.64 -1.46 8.59
C SER A 52 28.95 -2.19 8.25
N SER A 53 29.26 -2.42 6.97
CA SER A 53 30.43 -3.18 6.51
C SER A 53 31.12 -2.54 5.28
N PRO A 54 31.54 -1.26 5.35
CA PRO A 54 31.89 -0.45 4.18
C PRO A 54 33.12 -0.96 3.39
N ASP A 55 32.85 -1.70 2.32
CA ASP A 55 33.78 -2.01 1.22
C ASP A 55 33.45 -1.14 -0.01
N MET A 56 34.44 -0.72 -0.81
CA MET A 56 34.20 0.15 -1.99
C MET A 56 33.22 -0.42 -3.04
N ARG A 57 32.99 -1.74 -3.07
CA ARG A 57 31.98 -2.36 -3.95
C ARG A 57 30.55 -2.14 -3.47
N GLU A 58 30.38 -1.72 -2.22
CA GLU A 58 29.06 -1.47 -1.64
C GLU A 58 28.55 -0.06 -1.94
N ASP A 59 29.42 0.92 -2.23
CA ASP A 59 29.02 2.29 -2.56
C ASP A 59 28.10 2.35 -3.81
N GLU A 60 28.41 1.58 -4.86
CA GLU A 60 27.56 1.47 -6.05
C GLU A 60 26.22 0.79 -5.73
N ASN A 61 26.22 -0.26 -4.89
CA ASN A 61 25.00 -0.94 -4.43
C ASN A 61 24.12 -0.03 -3.55
N ILE A 62 24.74 0.79 -2.70
CA ILE A 62 24.07 1.79 -1.86
C ILE A 62 23.36 2.81 -2.76
N ALA A 63 24.05 3.35 -3.76
CA ALA A 63 23.48 4.31 -4.70
C ALA A 63 22.28 3.73 -5.50
N GLU A 64 22.38 2.48 -5.96
CA GLU A 64 21.27 1.80 -6.64
C GLU A 64 20.05 1.60 -5.70
N ILE A 65 20.28 1.16 -4.47
CA ILE A 65 19.22 0.97 -3.47
C ILE A 65 18.54 2.30 -3.12
N GLU A 66 19.30 3.40 -3.00
CA GLU A 66 18.76 4.73 -2.74
C GLU A 66 17.94 5.27 -3.92
N ALA A 67 18.40 5.08 -5.16
CA ALA A 67 17.65 5.43 -6.36
C ALA A 67 16.32 4.66 -6.45
N GLU A 68 16.33 3.36 -6.11
CA GLU A 68 15.13 2.53 -6.11
C GLU A 68 14.18 2.87 -4.95
N LEU A 69 14.69 3.25 -3.78
CA LEU A 69 13.87 3.84 -2.70
C LEU A 69 13.22 5.17 -3.14
N GLY A 70 13.90 5.95 -3.98
CA GLY A 70 13.33 7.13 -4.64
C GLY A 70 12.12 6.79 -5.51
N ARG A 71 12.28 5.84 -6.44
CA ARG A 71 11.19 5.34 -7.31
C ARG A 71 10.02 4.76 -6.51
N LEU A 72 10.27 4.06 -5.41
CA LEU A 72 9.22 3.53 -4.54
C LEU A 72 8.44 4.64 -3.82
N LYS A 73 9.09 5.77 -3.49
CA LYS A 73 8.42 6.95 -2.94
C LYS A 73 7.50 7.63 -3.96
N GLU A 74 7.90 7.69 -5.23
CA GLU A 74 7.06 8.20 -6.32
C GLU A 74 5.85 7.28 -6.56
N GLN A 75 6.06 5.97 -6.62
CA GLN A 75 4.98 4.98 -6.72
C GLN A 75 4.01 5.05 -5.53
N TRP A 76 4.52 5.22 -4.31
CA TRP A 76 3.70 5.44 -3.11
C TRP A 76 2.77 6.64 -3.29
N ALA A 77 3.29 7.79 -3.71
CA ALA A 77 2.49 9.00 -3.90
C ALA A 77 1.37 8.82 -4.94
N VAL A 78 1.61 8.05 -6.01
CA VAL A 78 0.58 7.71 -7.01
C VAL A 78 -0.53 6.85 -6.41
N TRP A 79 -0.18 5.79 -5.68
CA TRP A 79 -1.18 4.88 -5.09
C TRP A 79 -1.91 5.47 -3.89
N ASP A 80 -1.25 6.30 -3.10
CA ASP A 80 -1.87 6.99 -1.97
C ASP A 80 -2.90 8.02 -2.46
N LYS A 81 -2.58 8.77 -3.53
CA LYS A 81 -3.55 9.63 -4.20
C LYS A 81 -4.75 8.83 -4.76
N ARG A 82 -4.50 7.67 -5.39
CA ARG A 82 -5.59 6.79 -5.88
C ARG A 82 -6.50 6.31 -4.75
N ARG A 83 -5.93 5.96 -3.58
CA ARG A 83 -6.66 5.59 -2.37
C ARG A 83 -7.53 6.76 -1.87
N GLU A 84 -6.97 7.97 -1.79
CA GLU A 84 -7.72 9.15 -1.39
C GLU A 84 -8.86 9.50 -2.37
N ASP A 85 -8.59 9.45 -3.67
CA ASP A 85 -9.58 9.79 -4.68
C ASP A 85 -10.73 8.76 -4.71
N ALA A 86 -10.43 7.47 -4.55
CA ALA A 86 -11.45 6.43 -4.38
C ALA A 86 -12.27 6.58 -3.07
N ALA A 87 -11.63 7.00 -1.97
CA ALA A 87 -12.35 7.31 -0.73
C ALA A 87 -13.28 8.54 -0.88
N LYS A 88 -12.88 9.56 -1.65
CA LYS A 88 -13.71 10.72 -1.99
C LYS A 88 -14.91 10.31 -2.87
N GLU A 89 -14.68 9.48 -3.89
CA GLU A 89 -15.76 8.92 -4.72
C GLU A 89 -16.81 8.18 -3.87
N ARG A 90 -16.38 7.31 -2.94
CA ARG A 90 -17.29 6.64 -2.00
C ARG A 90 -18.10 7.63 -1.17
N MET A 91 -17.46 8.68 -0.63
CA MET A 91 -18.18 9.69 0.16
C MET A 91 -19.25 10.42 -0.65
N VAL A 92 -19.00 10.70 -1.94
CA VAL A 92 -20.02 11.30 -2.83
C VAL A 92 -21.19 10.35 -3.06
N LEU A 93 -20.93 9.06 -3.33
CA LEU A 93 -21.97 8.04 -3.51
C LEU A 93 -22.87 7.91 -2.27
N LEU A 94 -22.27 7.74 -1.10
CA LEU A 94 -22.98 7.66 0.19
C LEU A 94 -23.75 8.94 0.55
N SER A 95 -23.39 10.09 -0.05
CA SER A 95 -24.11 11.37 0.15
C SER A 95 -25.30 11.56 -0.81
N GLN A 96 -25.40 10.72 -1.85
CA GLN A 96 -26.47 10.78 -2.86
C GLN A 96 -27.57 9.73 -2.62
N GLU A 97 -27.34 8.74 -1.76
CA GLU A 97 -28.37 7.83 -1.26
C GLU A 97 -29.35 8.60 -0.36
N GLN A 98 -30.50 8.99 -0.93
CA GLN A 98 -31.67 9.40 -0.13
C GLN A 98 -32.14 8.20 0.70
N PRO A 99 -32.58 8.38 1.95
CA PRO A 99 -33.22 7.29 2.68
C PRO A 99 -34.50 6.88 1.96
N ASP A 100 -34.66 5.57 1.71
CA ASP A 100 -35.94 5.03 1.24
C ASP A 100 -37.06 5.36 2.25
N PRO A 101 -38.27 5.72 1.79
CA PRO A 101 -39.38 6.19 2.63
C PRO A 101 -40.09 5.08 3.41
#